data_AF-A0A8H3C893-F1
#
_entry.id   AF-A0A8H3C893-F1
#
_cell.length_a   1.000
_cell.length_b   1.000
_cell.length_c   1.000
_cell.angle_alpha   90.00
_cell.angle_beta   90.00
_cell.angle_gamma   90.00
#
_symmetry.space_group_name_H-M   'P 1'
#
loop_
_entity.id
_entity.type
_entity.pdbx_description
1 polymer ?
#
loop_
_entity_poly.entity_id
_entity_poly.type
_entity_poly.pdbx_seq_one_letter_code
_entity_poly.pdbx_strand_id
1 'polypeptide(L)'
;MKYAFTAATFTAILGLAAAIAIEPRQSKSFVKTSGQQFTLDGKKFTVVGSNAYWIPQLSNNADIVTAFNDLKNTGFTTLRTWGFHDVTSPQGTYYQIWDGNKATLNTGADGLGKFDTVVAQAKAAGIRLIIPLTNNWQ
;
A
#
# COMPACT_ATOMS: atom_id res chain seq x y z
N MET A 1 28.51 -70.42 -10.74
CA MET A 1 28.25 -69.27 -9.85
C MET A 1 27.61 -68.17 -10.67
N LYS A 2 26.38 -67.79 -10.29
CA LYS A 2 25.57 -66.70 -10.84
C LYS A 2 26.16 -65.37 -10.40
N TYR A 3 26.14 -64.31 -11.22
CA TYR A 3 25.68 -62.97 -10.84
C TYR A 3 25.37 -62.17 -12.12
N ALA A 4 24.08 -61.89 -12.34
CA ALA A 4 23.60 -60.91 -13.32
C ALA A 4 23.33 -59.61 -12.56
N PHE A 5 23.87 -58.48 -13.05
CA PHE A 5 23.56 -57.16 -12.53
C PHE A 5 22.57 -56.48 -13.46
N THR A 6 21.33 -56.33 -13.00
CA THR A 6 20.28 -55.52 -13.65
C THR A 6 20.43 -54.09 -13.14
N ALA A 7 20.69 -53.14 -14.04
CA ALA A 7 20.65 -51.72 -13.73
C ALA A 7 19.18 -51.24 -13.72
N ALA A 8 18.68 -50.81 -12.56
CA ALA A 8 17.37 -50.18 -12.45
C ALA A 8 17.50 -48.68 -12.80
N THR A 9 16.85 -48.24 -13.86
CA THR A 9 16.70 -46.82 -14.20
C THR A 9 15.64 -46.18 -13.29
N PHE A 10 16.05 -45.21 -12.47
CA PHE A 10 15.15 -44.36 -11.70
C PHE A 10 14.70 -43.18 -12.58
N THR A 11 13.43 -43.17 -12.98
CA THR A 11 12.85 -42.02 -13.68
C THR A 11 12.39 -40.98 -12.66
N ALA A 12 13.07 -39.83 -12.59
CA ALA A 12 12.63 -38.71 -11.77
C ALA A 12 11.46 -37.98 -12.44
N ILE A 13 10.29 -37.97 -11.80
CA ILE A 13 9.15 -37.17 -12.24
C ILE A 13 9.36 -35.74 -11.72
N LEU A 14 9.76 -34.81 -12.59
CA LEU A 14 9.69 -33.38 -12.28
C LEU A 14 8.21 -32.96 -12.29
N GLY A 15 7.62 -32.84 -11.10
CA GLY A 15 6.33 -32.19 -10.92
C GLY A 15 6.46 -30.70 -11.25
N LEU A 16 5.75 -30.25 -12.29
CA LEU A 16 5.66 -28.84 -12.64
C LEU A 16 4.80 -28.14 -11.56
N ALA A 17 5.45 -27.57 -10.54
CA ALA A 17 4.76 -26.67 -9.63
C ALA A 17 4.43 -25.40 -10.40
N ALA A 18 3.21 -25.31 -10.93
CA ALA A 18 2.70 -24.07 -11.49
C ALA A 18 2.68 -23.04 -10.36
N ALA A 19 3.57 -22.05 -10.42
CA ALA A 19 3.49 -20.87 -9.58
C ALA A 19 2.16 -20.18 -9.94
N ILE A 20 1.18 -20.29 -9.04
CA ILE A 20 -0.01 -19.46 -9.09
C ILE A 20 0.46 -18.02 -8.94
N ALA A 21 0.56 -17.32 -10.08
CA ALA A 21 0.61 -15.87 -10.08
C ALA A 21 -0.73 -15.40 -9.49
N ILE A 22 -0.73 -15.10 -8.20
CA ILE A 22 -1.82 -14.34 -7.59
C ILE A 22 -1.65 -12.94 -8.15
N GLU A 23 -2.19 -12.67 -9.33
CA GLU A 23 -2.43 -11.30 -9.72
C GLU A 23 -3.28 -10.69 -8.59
N PRO A 24 -2.85 -9.57 -7.99
CA PRO A 24 -3.66 -8.93 -6.98
C PRO A 24 -4.94 -8.49 -7.67
N ARG A 25 -6.01 -9.28 -7.51
CA ARG A 25 -7.34 -8.85 -7.90
C ARG A 25 -7.59 -7.60 -7.06
N GLN A 26 -7.58 -6.46 -7.73
CA GLN A 26 -7.72 -5.16 -7.11
C GLN A 26 -9.14 -5.08 -6.53
N SER A 27 -9.29 -5.52 -5.29
CA SER A 27 -10.59 -5.59 -4.64
C SER A 27 -11.16 -4.18 -4.53
N LYS A 28 -12.43 -4.05 -4.94
CA LYS A 28 -13.21 -2.81 -4.81
C LYS A 28 -13.87 -2.70 -3.43
N SER A 29 -13.75 -3.73 -2.60
CA SER A 29 -14.37 -3.77 -1.27
C SER A 29 -13.48 -3.10 -0.22
N PHE A 30 -14.13 -2.64 0.86
CA PHE A 30 -13.45 -2.19 2.06
C PHE A 30 -12.92 -3.36 2.88
N VAL A 31 -11.80 -3.12 3.57
CA VAL A 31 -11.34 -4.01 4.64
C VAL A 31 -12.33 -3.94 5.79
N LYS A 32 -12.68 -5.10 6.35
CA LYS A 32 -13.62 -5.26 7.48
C LYS A 32 -12.94 -5.99 8.63
N THR A 33 -13.57 -6.00 9.79
CA THR A 33 -13.21 -6.88 10.90
C THR A 33 -14.08 -8.13 10.92
N SER A 34 -13.54 -9.23 11.42
CA SER A 34 -14.26 -10.47 11.73
C SER A 34 -13.62 -11.08 12.98
N GLY A 35 -14.29 -10.95 14.13
CA GLY A 35 -13.68 -11.21 15.42
C GLY A 35 -12.40 -10.40 15.61
N GLN A 36 -11.27 -11.08 15.83
CA GLN A 36 -9.96 -10.47 16.02
C GLN A 36 -9.12 -10.38 14.73
N GLN A 37 -9.72 -10.57 13.55
CA GLN A 37 -9.01 -10.56 12.27
C GLN A 37 -9.56 -9.49 11.33
N PHE A 38 -8.72 -9.05 10.39
CA PHE A 38 -9.18 -8.28 9.23
C PHE A 38 -9.59 -9.20 8.10
N THR A 39 -10.56 -8.77 7.31
CA THR A 39 -11.03 -9.47 6.11
C THR A 39 -11.17 -8.52 4.92
N LEU A 40 -10.95 -9.06 3.71
CA LEU A 40 -11.17 -8.41 2.43
C LEU A 40 -11.83 -9.42 1.49
N ASP A 41 -12.99 -9.06 0.92
CA ASP A 41 -13.82 -9.97 0.11
C ASP A 41 -14.14 -11.30 0.83
N GLY A 42 -14.41 -11.24 2.14
CA GLY A 42 -14.72 -12.41 2.96
C GLY A 42 -13.54 -13.33 3.26
N LYS A 43 -12.33 -13.01 2.79
CA LYS A 43 -11.10 -13.75 3.08
C LYS A 43 -10.25 -13.03 4.12
N LYS A 44 -9.43 -13.76 4.86
CA LYS A 44 -8.46 -13.17 5.80
C LYS A 44 -7.57 -12.16 5.08
N PHE A 45 -7.48 -10.95 5.63
CA PHE A 45 -6.58 -9.90 5.19
C PHE A 45 -5.46 -9.76 6.22
N THR A 46 -4.25 -10.16 5.86
CA THR A 46 -3.07 -9.99 6.73
C THR A 46 -2.48 -8.62 6.49
N VAL A 47 -2.36 -7.82 7.54
CA VAL A 47 -1.70 -6.51 7.47
C VAL A 47 -0.18 -6.74 7.46
N VAL A 48 0.43 -6.51 6.29
CA VAL A 48 1.87 -6.30 6.14
C VAL A 48 2.06 -4.81 5.88
N GLY A 49 2.52 -4.08 6.90
CA GLY A 49 2.39 -2.62 6.95
C GLY A 49 3.67 -1.86 7.26
N SER A 50 3.73 -0.62 6.78
CA SER A 50 4.75 0.38 7.16
C SER A 50 4.11 1.75 7.39
N ASN A 51 4.90 2.71 7.87
CA ASN A 51 4.54 4.12 8.00
C ASN A 51 5.42 4.96 7.07
N ALA A 52 4.81 5.83 6.27
CA ALA A 52 5.51 6.80 5.43
C ALA A 52 4.73 8.11 5.44
N TYR A 53 4.90 8.89 6.52
CA TYR A 53 4.18 10.14 6.73
C TYR A 53 4.47 11.21 5.67
N TRP A 54 5.65 11.12 5.05
CA TRP A 54 6.23 12.09 4.12
C TRP A 54 5.79 11.89 2.67
N ILE A 55 5.26 10.71 2.29
CA ILE A 55 4.84 10.42 0.90
C ILE A 55 3.94 11.52 0.30
N PRO A 56 2.94 12.05 1.01
CA PRO A 56 2.05 13.07 0.46
C PRO A 56 2.70 14.47 0.36
N GLN A 57 3.90 14.64 0.91
CA GLN A 57 4.68 15.88 0.93
C GLN A 57 5.87 15.84 -0.06
N LEU A 58 6.09 14.72 -0.75
CA LEU A 58 7.14 14.61 -1.76
C LEU A 58 7.00 15.71 -2.81
N SER A 59 8.13 16.20 -3.33
CA SER A 59 8.14 17.34 -4.25
C SER A 59 7.39 17.06 -5.56
N ASN A 60 7.41 15.83 -6.05
CA ASN A 60 6.81 15.45 -7.33
C ASN A 60 6.01 14.14 -7.23
N ASN A 61 5.13 13.91 -8.20
CA ASN A 61 4.27 12.72 -8.24
C ASN A 61 5.03 11.45 -8.67
N ALA A 62 6.17 11.57 -9.35
CA ALA A 62 6.94 10.41 -9.81
C ALA A 62 7.56 9.65 -8.61
N ASP A 63 7.97 10.37 -7.57
CA ASP A 63 8.48 9.76 -6.34
C ASP A 63 7.36 9.03 -5.57
N ILE A 64 6.13 9.56 -5.60
CA ILE A 64 4.95 8.87 -5.05
C ILE A 64 4.73 7.54 -5.79
N VAL A 65 4.76 7.57 -7.13
CA VAL A 65 4.62 6.37 -7.97
C VAL A 65 5.70 5.34 -7.65
N THR A 66 6.96 5.79 -7.56
CA THR A 66 8.10 4.92 -7.23
C THR A 66 7.93 4.26 -5.87
N ALA A 67 7.59 5.04 -4.84
CA ALA A 67 7.37 4.51 -3.50
C ALA A 67 6.27 3.43 -3.45
N PHE A 68 5.15 3.63 -4.16
CA PHE A 68 4.08 2.63 -4.21
C PHE A 68 4.45 1.38 -5.02
N ASN A 69 5.27 1.53 -6.06
CA ASN A 69 5.83 0.38 -6.78
C ASN A 69 6.75 -0.45 -5.88
N ASP A 70 7.61 0.19 -5.10
CA ASP A 70 8.51 -0.50 -4.17
C ASP A 70 7.74 -1.25 -3.07
N LEU A 71 6.73 -0.60 -2.50
CA LEU A 71 5.83 -1.24 -1.51
C LEU A 71 5.10 -2.44 -2.10
N LYS A 72 4.60 -2.34 -3.33
CA LYS A 72 3.96 -3.45 -4.05
C LYS A 72 4.93 -4.61 -4.26
N ASN A 73 6.14 -4.31 -4.78
CA ASN A 73 7.14 -5.33 -5.13
C ASN A 73 7.70 -6.07 -3.91
N THR A 74 7.64 -5.44 -2.73
CA THR A 74 8.04 -6.04 -1.45
C THR A 74 6.89 -6.77 -0.74
N GLY A 75 5.66 -6.71 -1.27
CA GLY A 75 4.51 -7.44 -0.74
C GLY A 75 3.76 -6.75 0.39
N PHE A 76 3.91 -5.42 0.56
CA PHE A 76 3.08 -4.68 1.52
C PHE A 76 1.61 -4.69 1.11
N THR A 77 0.74 -4.79 2.09
CA THR A 77 -0.72 -4.71 1.91
C THR A 77 -1.29 -3.41 2.43
N THR A 78 -0.58 -2.73 3.32
CA THR A 78 -1.10 -1.60 4.08
C THR A 78 -0.02 -0.53 4.26
N LEU A 79 -0.40 0.74 4.16
CA LEU A 79 0.47 1.87 4.44
C LEU A 79 -0.25 2.89 5.33
N ARG A 80 0.43 3.38 6.37
CA ARG A 80 -0.03 4.53 7.13
C ARG A 80 0.69 5.80 6.67
N THR A 81 -0.05 6.83 6.31
CA THR A 81 0.48 8.11 5.79
C THR A 81 -0.42 9.28 6.15
N TRP A 82 0.10 10.51 6.22
CA TRP A 82 -0.64 11.64 6.79
C TRP A 82 -1.71 12.15 5.82
N GLY A 83 -2.97 12.16 6.27
CA GLY A 83 -4.07 12.84 5.58
C GLY A 83 -4.23 14.29 6.01
N PHE A 84 -3.23 14.85 6.69
CA PHE A 84 -3.22 16.23 7.17
C PHE A 84 -1.91 16.89 6.76
N HIS A 85 -1.99 18.21 6.54
CA HIS A 85 -0.85 19.10 6.49
C HIS A 85 -1.37 20.51 6.75
N ASP A 86 -1.39 20.87 8.03
CA ASP A 86 -1.92 22.14 8.54
C ASP A 86 -0.83 23.20 8.57
N VAL A 87 -1.15 24.41 8.12
CA VAL A 87 -0.25 25.58 8.17
C VAL A 87 -1.01 26.82 8.66
N THR A 88 -0.29 27.85 9.11
CA THR A 88 -0.83 29.19 9.43
C THR A 88 -0.45 30.23 8.38
N SER A 89 0.44 29.88 7.45
CA SER A 89 0.83 30.67 6.29
C SER A 89 1.09 29.75 5.10
N PRO A 90 0.73 30.13 3.85
CA PRO A 90 0.93 29.25 2.69
C PRO A 90 2.41 28.94 2.47
N GLN A 91 2.77 27.65 2.42
CA GLN A 91 4.11 27.19 2.09
C GLN A 91 4.06 25.78 1.50
N GLY A 92 4.67 25.59 0.33
CA GLY A 92 4.76 24.29 -0.33
C GLY A 92 3.39 23.63 -0.51
N THR A 93 3.36 22.29 -0.45
CA THR A 93 2.12 21.53 -0.41
C THR A 93 1.49 21.66 0.97
N TYR A 94 0.22 22.03 1.10
CA TYR A 94 -0.52 22.07 2.37
C TYR A 94 -2.00 21.71 2.13
N TYR A 95 -2.70 21.14 3.11
CA TYR A 95 -4.08 20.68 2.95
C TYR A 95 -5.09 21.61 3.61
N GLN A 96 -4.69 22.24 4.71
CA GLN A 96 -5.53 23.14 5.47
C GLN A 96 -4.70 24.32 5.94
N ILE A 97 -5.23 25.52 5.80
CA ILE A 97 -4.65 26.73 6.38
C ILE A 97 -5.57 27.27 7.47
N TRP A 98 -4.96 27.67 8.58
CA TRP A 98 -5.63 28.28 9.74
C TRP A 98 -5.35 29.77 9.79
N ASP A 99 -6.41 30.57 9.78
CA ASP A 99 -6.41 32.00 10.08
C ASP A 99 -7.19 32.23 11.38
N GLY A 100 -6.46 32.20 12.50
CA GLY A 100 -7.06 32.10 13.83
C GLY A 100 -7.94 30.85 13.95
N ASN A 101 -9.23 31.04 14.19
CA ASN A 101 -10.21 29.95 14.32
C ASN A 101 -10.86 29.54 12.99
N LYS A 102 -10.44 30.12 11.86
CA LYS A 102 -11.01 29.83 10.54
C LYS A 102 -10.10 28.88 9.78
N ALA A 103 -10.60 27.68 9.48
CA ALA A 103 -9.95 26.72 8.59
C ALA A 103 -10.39 26.93 7.14
N THR A 104 -9.45 26.83 6.21
CA THR A 104 -9.72 26.75 4.76
C THR A 104 -8.97 25.57 4.15
N LEU A 105 -9.67 24.72 3.41
CA LEU A 105 -9.07 23.58 2.71
C LEU A 105 -8.44 24.02 1.39
N ASN A 106 -7.25 23.49 1.11
CA ASN A 106 -6.62 23.58 -0.21
C ASN A 106 -6.94 22.32 -1.01
N THR A 107 -7.92 22.41 -1.90
CA THR A 107 -8.32 21.32 -2.80
C THR A 107 -7.58 21.35 -4.14
N GLY A 108 -6.62 22.26 -4.31
CA GLY A 108 -5.83 22.39 -5.54
C GLY A 108 -4.78 21.30 -5.72
N ALA A 109 -4.05 21.38 -6.84
CA ALA A 109 -2.99 20.44 -7.19
C ALA A 109 -1.88 20.35 -6.12
N ASP A 110 -1.54 21.48 -5.51
CA ASP A 110 -0.57 21.57 -4.41
C ASP A 110 -1.21 21.39 -3.02
N GLY A 111 -2.43 20.86 -2.96
CA GLY A 111 -3.11 20.51 -1.71
C GLY A 111 -3.62 19.08 -1.75
N LEU A 112 -4.92 18.89 -1.51
CA LEU A 112 -5.54 17.57 -1.53
C LEU A 112 -5.44 16.87 -2.88
N GLY A 113 -5.26 17.58 -4.00
CA GLY A 113 -4.98 16.96 -5.30
C GLY A 113 -3.68 16.13 -5.31
N LYS A 114 -2.70 16.48 -4.46
CA LYS A 114 -1.51 15.65 -4.26
C LYS A 114 -1.84 14.39 -3.47
N PHE A 115 -2.70 14.51 -2.47
CA PHE A 115 -3.20 13.34 -1.72
C PHE A 115 -4.06 12.41 -2.59
N ASP A 116 -4.80 12.94 -3.56
CA ASP A 116 -5.51 12.13 -4.57
C ASP A 116 -4.56 11.24 -5.35
N THR A 117 -3.34 11.73 -5.66
CA THR A 117 -2.29 10.93 -6.29
C THR A 117 -1.88 9.76 -5.38
N VAL A 118 -1.72 10.00 -4.07
CA VAL A 118 -1.43 8.94 -3.09
C VAL A 118 -2.52 7.88 -3.07
N VAL A 119 -3.79 8.28 -3.05
CA VAL A 119 -4.94 7.35 -3.10
C VAL A 119 -4.97 6.56 -4.40
N ALA A 120 -4.71 7.21 -5.54
CA ALA A 120 -4.66 6.57 -6.85
C ALA A 120 -3.53 5.53 -6.94
N GLN A 121 -2.33 5.85 -6.44
CA GLN A 121 -1.20 4.93 -6.43
C GLN A 121 -1.38 3.79 -5.43
N ALA A 122 -1.93 4.05 -4.25
CA ALA A 122 -2.29 3.00 -3.29
C ALA A 122 -3.28 2.01 -3.90
N LYS A 123 -4.31 2.53 -4.59
CA LYS A 123 -5.25 1.70 -5.35
C LYS A 123 -4.49 0.87 -6.37
N ALA A 124 -3.71 1.49 -7.26
CA ALA A 124 -2.92 0.82 -8.31
C ALA A 124 -1.99 -0.29 -7.76
N ALA A 125 -1.40 -0.07 -6.60
CA ALA A 125 -0.53 -1.02 -5.91
C ALA A 125 -1.28 -2.12 -5.15
N GLY A 126 -2.60 -2.01 -4.97
CA GLY A 126 -3.39 -2.92 -4.13
C GLY A 126 -3.23 -2.67 -2.63
N ILE A 127 -2.67 -1.53 -2.24
CA ILE A 127 -2.35 -1.16 -0.86
C ILE A 127 -3.54 -0.43 -0.21
N ARG A 128 -3.83 -0.77 1.05
CA ARG A 128 -4.85 -0.13 1.88
C ARG A 128 -4.23 0.96 2.75
N LEU A 129 -4.90 2.10 2.84
CA LEU A 129 -4.36 3.25 3.58
C LEU A 129 -4.95 3.33 5.00
N ILE A 130 -4.10 3.65 5.97
CA ILE A 130 -4.50 4.17 7.27
C ILE A 130 -4.18 5.67 7.27
N ILE A 131 -5.21 6.49 7.44
CA ILE A 131 -5.11 7.95 7.23
C ILE A 131 -5.51 8.66 8.53
N PRO A 132 -4.56 9.06 9.40
CA PRO A 132 -4.84 10.03 10.44
C PRO A 132 -5.18 11.39 9.81
N LEU A 133 -6.10 12.11 10.46
CA LEU A 133 -6.64 13.39 9.98
C LEU A 133 -6.09 14.61 10.74
N THR A 134 -5.28 14.39 11.77
CA THR A 134 -4.61 15.45 12.53
C THR A 134 -3.41 14.86 13.28
N ASN A 135 -2.63 15.74 13.90
CA ASN A 135 -1.47 15.38 14.69
C ASN A 135 -1.61 15.83 16.15
N ASN A 136 -0.92 15.12 17.06
CA ASN A 136 -0.79 15.51 18.46
C ASN A 136 0.59 16.12 18.78
N TRP A 137 1.60 15.81 17.97
CA TRP A 137 2.99 16.23 18.22
C TRP A 137 3.14 17.74 18.10
N GLN A 138 3.95 18.32 19.00
CA GLN A 138 4.34 19.73 19.03
C GLN A 138 5.74 19.90 18.45
#